data_AF-A0A8C3XTU7-F1
#
_entry.id   AF-A0A8C3XTU7-F1
#
_cell.length_a   1.000
_cell.length_b   1.000
_cell.length_c   1.000
_cell.angle_alpha   90.00
_cell.angle_beta   90.00
_cell.angle_gamma   90.00
#
_symmetry.space_group_name_H-M   'P 1'
#
loop_
_entity.id
_entity.type
_entity.pdbx_description
1 polymer ?
#
loop_
_entity_poly.entity_id
_entity_poly.type
_entity_poly.pdbx_seq_one_letter_code
_entity_poly.pdbx_strand_id
1 'polypeptide(L)'
;MVHFVSMVWRRLLRKRWVLGIVFGLSLIYFLTSTFKQEERTVRDRNLLQVQEHEPIMWKVQFSLGNSSQLSNQCRNSVQGKLFITDELGYICERKDVLVNGCCNVNMPSAKLYSCDSCLPNGCCSVYEYCVSCCLQPNKQLLLERFLNRAAIVFQNLFMAVEDHFELCLAKCRTSSQSVQHENTYRDPIAKYCYGEYPPELLPI
;
A
#
# COMPACT_ATOMS: atom_id res chain seq x y z
N MET A 1 22.94 -83.02 2.39
CA MET A 1 23.24 -81.63 2.79
C MET A 1 22.93 -80.56 1.72
N VAL A 2 22.75 -80.91 0.44
CA VAL A 2 22.57 -79.90 -0.65
C VAL A 2 21.16 -79.30 -0.73
N HIS A 3 20.11 -80.05 -0.34
CA HIS A 3 18.72 -79.58 -0.42
C HIS A 3 18.33 -78.54 0.64
N PHE A 4 19.02 -78.51 1.79
CA PHE A 4 18.68 -77.59 2.89
C PHE A 4 19.20 -76.16 2.63
N VAL A 5 20.37 -76.03 1.98
CA VAL A 5 20.99 -74.74 1.61
C VAL A 5 20.13 -73.99 0.58
N SER A 6 19.57 -74.70 -0.40
CA SER A 6 18.66 -74.15 -1.43
C SER A 6 17.39 -73.52 -0.84
N MET A 7 16.80 -74.15 0.20
CA MET A 7 15.57 -73.65 0.84
C MET A 7 15.80 -72.39 1.67
N VAL A 8 16.93 -72.29 2.36
CA VAL A 8 17.31 -71.11 3.16
C VAL A 8 17.72 -69.94 2.26
N TRP A 9 18.45 -70.21 1.18
CA TRP A 9 18.86 -69.22 0.18
C TRP A 9 17.65 -68.60 -0.55
N ARG A 10 16.65 -69.41 -0.93
CA ARG A 10 15.39 -68.93 -1.50
C ARG A 10 14.58 -68.05 -0.53
N ARG A 11 14.64 -68.30 0.78
CA ARG A 11 13.97 -67.46 1.80
C ARG A 11 14.71 -66.13 2.02
N LEU A 12 16.04 -66.14 2.01
CA LEU A 12 16.88 -64.94 2.10
C LEU A 12 16.76 -64.05 0.86
N LEU A 13 16.72 -64.64 -0.33
CA LEU A 13 16.41 -63.93 -1.58
C LEU A 13 15.01 -63.33 -1.49
N ARG A 14 13.97 -64.11 -1.15
CA ARG A 14 12.60 -63.57 -1.05
C ARG A 14 12.50 -62.37 -0.10
N LYS A 15 13.18 -62.41 1.05
CA LYS A 15 13.22 -61.28 2.00
C LYS A 15 13.95 -60.04 1.44
N ARG A 16 15.07 -60.21 0.74
CA ARG A 16 15.81 -59.10 0.13
C ARG A 16 15.07 -58.47 -1.05
N TRP A 17 14.38 -59.28 -1.85
CA TRP A 17 13.53 -58.80 -2.94
C TRP A 17 12.32 -58.00 -2.42
N VAL A 18 11.67 -58.46 -1.34
CA VAL A 18 10.57 -57.71 -0.70
C VAL A 18 11.05 -56.37 -0.16
N LEU A 19 12.21 -56.33 0.52
CA LEU A 19 12.81 -55.07 0.98
C LEU A 19 13.17 -54.13 -0.18
N GLY A 20 13.72 -54.66 -1.27
CA GLY A 20 14.02 -53.88 -2.48
C GLY A 20 12.76 -53.29 -3.13
N ILE A 21 11.66 -54.04 -3.18
CA ILE A 21 10.38 -53.57 -3.72
C ILE A 21 9.79 -52.45 -2.85
N VAL A 22 9.76 -52.63 -1.53
CA VAL A 22 9.25 -51.60 -0.60
C VAL A 22 10.08 -50.33 -0.70
N PHE A 23 11.40 -50.46 -0.72
CA PHE A 23 12.30 -49.32 -0.88
C PHE A 23 12.10 -48.63 -2.23
N GLY A 24 12.01 -49.39 -3.33
CA GLY A 24 11.74 -48.85 -4.66
C GLY A 24 10.42 -48.09 -4.74
N LEU A 25 9.33 -48.64 -4.19
CA LEU A 25 8.04 -47.96 -4.14
C LEU A 25 8.09 -46.68 -3.30
N SER A 26 8.80 -46.69 -2.17
CA SER A 26 8.98 -45.50 -1.33
C SER A 26 9.81 -44.41 -2.04
N LEU A 27 10.84 -44.80 -2.80
CA LEU A 27 11.69 -43.88 -3.55
C LEU A 27 10.92 -43.26 -4.72
N ILE A 28 10.15 -44.06 -5.46
CA ILE A 28 9.29 -43.58 -6.55
C ILE A 28 8.23 -42.62 -6.01
N TYR A 29 7.60 -42.95 -4.88
CA TYR A 29 6.64 -42.07 -4.23
C TYR A 29 7.30 -40.75 -3.79
N PHE A 30 8.49 -40.81 -3.20
CA PHE A 30 9.24 -39.63 -2.78
C PHE A 30 9.59 -38.73 -3.98
N LEU A 31 10.17 -39.28 -5.04
CA LEU A 31 10.53 -38.54 -6.24
C LEU A 31 9.31 -37.92 -6.93
N THR A 32 8.22 -38.69 -7.10
CA THR A 32 6.99 -38.16 -7.70
C THR A 32 6.35 -37.07 -6.83
N SER A 33 6.44 -37.18 -5.51
CA SER A 33 5.98 -36.12 -4.59
C SER A 33 6.83 -34.86 -4.66
N THR A 34 8.16 -34.97 -4.74
CA THR A 34 9.05 -33.80 -4.82
C THR A 34 8.92 -33.06 -6.15
N PHE A 35 8.84 -33.79 -7.28
CA PHE A 35 8.61 -33.16 -8.59
C PHE A 35 7.23 -32.49 -8.67
N LYS A 36 6.20 -33.11 -8.10
CA LYS A 36 4.85 -32.51 -8.04
C LYS A 36 4.79 -31.28 -7.13
N GLN A 37 5.62 -31.21 -6.10
CA GLN A 37 5.78 -30.03 -5.24
C GLN A 37 6.46 -28.90 -6.01
N GLU A 38 7.54 -29.19 -6.75
CA GLU A 38 8.27 -28.22 -7.57
C GLU A 38 7.36 -27.64 -8.66
N GLU A 39 6.62 -28.47 -9.40
CA GLU A 39 5.64 -28.02 -10.39
C GLU A 39 4.54 -27.12 -9.80
N ARG A 40 4.04 -27.43 -8.58
CA ARG A 40 3.09 -26.55 -7.89
C ARG A 40 3.69 -25.20 -7.56
N THR A 41 4.93 -25.17 -7.05
CA THR A 41 5.59 -23.90 -6.70
C THR A 41 5.90 -23.04 -7.94
N VAL A 42 6.29 -23.65 -9.06
CA VAL A 42 6.52 -22.94 -10.33
C VAL A 42 5.20 -22.46 -10.92
N ARG A 43 4.14 -23.25 -10.83
CA ARG A 43 2.81 -22.86 -11.30
C ARG A 43 2.19 -21.74 -10.45
N ASP A 44 2.37 -21.74 -9.13
CA ASP A 44 1.94 -20.62 -8.27
C ASP A 44 2.73 -19.34 -8.56
N ARG A 45 4.04 -19.43 -8.83
CA ARG A 45 4.85 -18.28 -9.28
C ARG A 45 4.39 -17.73 -10.63
N ASN A 46 4.09 -18.62 -11.58
CA ASN A 46 3.60 -18.21 -12.90
C ASN A 46 2.17 -17.67 -12.83
N LEU A 47 1.31 -18.19 -11.95
CA LEU A 47 -0.05 -17.67 -11.73
C LEU A 47 -0.01 -16.24 -11.15
N LEU A 48 0.89 -15.98 -10.20
CA LEU A 48 1.12 -14.63 -9.65
C LEU A 48 1.64 -13.63 -10.70
N GLN A 49 2.39 -14.11 -11.71
CA GLN A 49 2.96 -13.25 -12.75
C GLN A 49 2.00 -13.03 -13.95
N VAL A 50 1.01 -13.90 -14.15
CA VAL A 50 0.07 -13.89 -15.30
C VAL A 50 -1.33 -13.40 -14.91
N GLN A 51 -1.52 -12.87 -13.70
CA GLN A 51 -2.73 -12.09 -13.42
C GLN A 51 -2.64 -10.79 -14.25
N GLU A 52 -3.23 -10.87 -15.45
CA GLU A 52 -3.54 -9.74 -16.32
C GLU A 52 -4.04 -8.60 -15.43
N HIS A 53 -3.27 -7.52 -15.41
CA HIS A 53 -3.66 -6.29 -14.76
C HIS A 53 -4.86 -5.75 -15.53
N GLU A 54 -6.07 -6.17 -15.15
CA GLU A 54 -7.21 -5.28 -15.34
C GLU A 54 -6.85 -3.97 -14.64
N PRO A 55 -7.02 -2.82 -15.30
CA PRO A 55 -6.77 -1.53 -14.66
C PRO A 55 -7.62 -1.50 -13.39
N ILE A 56 -6.97 -1.41 -12.23
CA ILE A 56 -7.65 -1.32 -10.95
C ILE A 56 -8.57 -0.10 -11.04
N MET A 57 -9.87 -0.38 -11.11
CA MET A 57 -10.93 0.61 -11.23
C MET A 57 -11.08 1.24 -9.85
N TRP A 58 -10.25 2.24 -9.57
CA TRP A 58 -10.24 2.93 -8.29
C TRP A 58 -11.62 3.52 -8.00
N LYS A 59 -12.13 3.29 -6.80
CA LYS A 59 -13.43 3.80 -6.35
C LYS A 59 -13.42 5.30 -6.01
N VAL A 60 -12.27 5.96 -6.14
CA VAL A 60 -12.11 7.38 -5.79
C VAL A 60 -12.89 8.23 -6.77
N GLN A 61 -14.02 8.77 -6.31
CA GLN A 61 -14.86 9.64 -7.10
C GLN A 61 -14.42 11.09 -6.89
N PHE A 62 -13.63 11.61 -7.83
CA PHE A 62 -13.27 13.04 -7.87
C PHE A 62 -14.50 13.86 -8.25
N SER A 63 -15.35 14.18 -7.27
CA SER A 63 -16.57 14.96 -7.49
C SER A 63 -16.21 16.42 -7.77
N LEU A 64 -16.17 16.79 -9.05
CA LEU A 64 -16.00 18.18 -9.45
C LEU A 64 -17.34 18.92 -9.27
N GLY A 65 -17.50 19.53 -8.10
CA GLY A 65 -18.36 20.69 -7.90
C GLY A 65 -19.82 20.53 -8.31
N ASN A 66 -20.60 19.84 -7.49
CA ASN A 66 -21.98 20.27 -7.22
C ASN A 66 -22.36 19.93 -5.78
N SER A 67 -21.58 20.43 -4.81
CA SER A 67 -21.83 20.26 -3.37
C SER A 67 -22.96 21.16 -2.88
N SER A 68 -24.10 21.08 -3.55
CA SER A 68 -25.40 21.55 -3.04
C SER A 68 -26.07 20.50 -2.14
N GLN A 69 -25.31 19.54 -1.61
CA GLN A 69 -25.65 18.75 -0.43
C GLN A 69 -24.55 18.99 0.60
N LEU A 70 -24.64 20.01 1.46
CA LEU A 70 -25.51 20.06 2.65
C LEU A 70 -25.34 18.85 3.59
N SER A 71 -24.15 18.27 3.68
CA SER A 71 -23.77 17.70 4.96
C SER A 71 -23.46 18.88 5.87
N ASN A 72 -24.30 19.08 6.89
CA ASN A 72 -24.00 20.04 7.94
C ASN A 72 -22.79 19.62 8.77
N GLN A 73 -22.18 18.45 8.52
CA GLN A 73 -21.07 17.87 9.26
C GLN A 73 -19.91 17.54 8.32
N CYS A 74 -18.70 18.01 8.66
CA CYS A 74 -17.49 17.72 7.89
C CYS A 74 -16.59 16.74 8.64
N ARG A 75 -15.90 15.89 7.90
CA ARG A 75 -14.69 15.25 8.40
C ARG A 75 -13.55 16.25 8.36
N ASN A 76 -12.58 16.06 9.25
CA ASN A 76 -11.36 16.83 9.25
C ASN A 76 -10.16 15.94 9.57
N SER A 77 -8.97 16.48 9.42
CA SER A 77 -7.72 15.76 9.60
C SER A 77 -7.44 15.34 11.05
N VAL A 78 -8.07 15.98 12.05
CA VAL A 78 -7.95 15.79 13.52
C VAL A 78 -6.53 15.97 14.10
N GLN A 79 -5.48 15.64 13.34
CA GLN A 79 -4.10 15.43 13.78
C GLN A 79 -3.36 16.73 14.13
N GLY A 80 -3.59 17.82 13.41
CA GLY A 80 -2.78 19.03 13.51
C GLY A 80 -2.96 19.81 14.81
N LYS A 81 -1.87 20.11 15.53
CA LYS A 81 -1.92 20.83 16.82
C LYS A 81 -2.55 22.23 16.72
N LEU A 82 -2.16 22.98 15.68
CA LEU A 82 -2.47 24.40 15.50
C LEU A 82 -3.52 24.61 14.39
N PHE A 83 -3.34 23.92 13.28
CA PHE A 83 -4.21 23.98 12.11
C PHE A 83 -5.01 22.70 11.98
N ILE A 84 -6.15 22.79 11.31
CA ILE A 84 -6.99 21.67 10.90
C ILE A 84 -7.42 21.92 9.45
N THR A 85 -7.48 20.85 8.67
CA THR A 85 -8.04 20.86 7.32
C THR A 85 -9.32 20.02 7.28
N ASP A 86 -10.39 20.58 6.74
CA ASP A 86 -11.65 19.87 6.54
C ASP A 86 -11.73 19.16 5.19
N GLU A 87 -12.73 18.30 5.02
CA GLU A 87 -12.96 17.53 3.79
C GLU A 87 -13.25 18.39 2.56
N LEU A 88 -13.71 19.63 2.77
CA LEU A 88 -13.98 20.60 1.71
C LEU A 88 -12.70 21.32 1.26
N GLY A 89 -11.58 21.09 1.96
CA GLY A 89 -10.28 21.68 1.65
C GLY A 89 -10.03 23.06 2.24
N TYR A 90 -10.84 23.50 3.21
CA TYR A 90 -10.50 24.66 4.03
C TYR A 90 -9.51 24.26 5.11
N ILE A 91 -8.47 25.08 5.26
CA ILE A 91 -7.55 25.04 6.39
C ILE A 91 -7.84 26.23 7.30
N CYS A 92 -7.98 25.97 8.60
CA CYS A 92 -8.20 26.99 9.62
C CYS A 92 -7.41 26.69 10.89
N GLU A 93 -7.33 27.66 11.79
CA GLU A 93 -6.83 27.39 13.14
C GLU A 93 -7.82 26.50 13.89
N ARG A 94 -7.33 25.64 14.78
CA ARG A 94 -8.16 24.71 15.55
C ARG A 94 -9.26 25.41 16.36
N LYS A 95 -9.04 26.66 16.78
CA LYS A 95 -10.03 27.47 17.54
C LYS A 95 -11.23 27.90 16.67
N ASP A 96 -11.06 27.90 15.35
CA ASP A 96 -12.06 28.36 14.37
C ASP A 96 -12.82 27.19 13.73
N VAL A 97 -12.64 25.96 14.25
CA VAL A 97 -13.41 24.78 13.86
C VAL A 97 -14.78 24.83 14.54
N LEU A 98 -15.82 24.68 13.73
CA LEU A 98 -17.20 24.67 14.17
C LEU A 98 -17.56 23.34 14.83
N VAL A 99 -18.66 23.32 15.59
CA VAL A 99 -19.15 22.11 16.30
C VAL A 99 -19.42 20.95 15.34
N ASN A 100 -19.70 21.27 14.09
CA ASN A 100 -19.93 20.29 13.04
C ASN A 100 -18.64 19.71 12.40
N GLY A 101 -17.46 20.12 12.87
CA GLY A 101 -16.17 19.63 12.38
C GLY A 101 -15.62 20.38 11.17
N CYS A 102 -16.39 21.30 10.57
CA CYS A 102 -15.94 22.13 9.44
C CYS A 102 -15.17 23.36 9.91
N CYS A 103 -14.33 23.93 9.03
CA CYS A 103 -13.73 25.23 9.27
C CYS A 103 -14.74 26.37 9.11
N ASN A 104 -14.65 27.40 9.97
CA ASN A 104 -15.49 28.59 9.83
C ASN A 104 -14.99 29.50 8.70
N VAL A 105 -15.66 29.45 7.55
CA VAL A 105 -15.33 30.23 6.35
C VAL A 105 -15.41 31.75 6.53
N ASN A 106 -16.09 32.23 7.58
CA ASN A 106 -16.21 33.67 7.85
C ASN A 106 -14.98 34.25 8.54
N MET A 107 -14.11 33.40 9.08
CA MET A 107 -12.89 33.82 9.76
C MET A 107 -11.76 34.02 8.74
N PRO A 108 -10.91 35.05 8.89
CA PRO A 108 -9.80 35.32 7.97
C PRO A 108 -8.69 34.26 8.05
N SER A 109 -8.68 33.45 9.10
CA SER A 109 -7.79 32.30 9.27
C SER A 109 -8.16 31.14 8.35
N ALA A 110 -9.40 31.08 7.86
CA ALA A 110 -9.86 30.04 6.96
C ALA A 110 -9.41 30.33 5.52
N LYS A 111 -8.59 29.44 4.96
CA LYS A 111 -8.11 29.53 3.58
C LYS A 111 -8.52 28.26 2.82
N LEU A 112 -8.96 28.41 1.59
CA LEU A 112 -9.35 27.29 0.73
C LEU A 112 -8.17 26.83 -0.13
N TYR A 113 -7.86 25.52 -0.10
CA TYR A 113 -6.82 24.88 -0.90
C TYR A 113 -5.46 25.58 -0.83
N SER A 114 -5.10 26.11 0.34
CA SER A 114 -3.84 26.82 0.55
C SER A 114 -2.66 25.86 0.56
N CYS A 115 -1.59 26.25 -0.14
CA CYS A 115 -0.32 25.54 -0.28
C CYS A 115 0.85 26.32 0.31
N ASP A 116 0.61 27.28 1.23
CA ASP A 116 1.61 28.29 1.65
C ASP A 116 2.92 27.69 2.22
N SER A 117 2.85 26.50 2.81
CA SER A 117 4.00 25.82 3.42
C SER A 117 4.62 24.72 2.54
N CYS A 118 4.19 24.64 1.28
CA CYS A 118 4.57 23.61 0.33
C CYS A 118 5.65 24.10 -0.64
N LEU A 119 6.63 23.24 -0.90
CA LEU A 119 7.67 23.38 -1.90
C LEU A 119 7.16 22.92 -3.28
N PRO A 120 7.84 23.32 -4.38
CA PRO A 120 7.46 22.95 -5.74
C PRO A 120 7.44 21.44 -6.03
N ASN A 121 8.21 20.65 -5.26
CA ASN A 121 8.22 19.19 -5.34
C ASN A 121 6.94 18.53 -4.75
N GLY A 122 6.02 19.33 -4.20
CA GLY A 122 4.78 18.84 -3.60
C GLY A 122 4.97 18.27 -2.19
N CYS A 123 6.04 18.69 -1.50
CA CYS A 123 6.30 18.43 -0.09
C CYS A 123 6.10 19.69 0.74
N CYS A 124 5.52 19.56 1.93
CA CYS A 124 5.16 20.67 2.80
C CYS A 124 5.71 20.46 4.20
N SER A 125 5.94 21.57 4.90
CA SER A 125 6.41 21.54 6.29
C SER A 125 5.29 21.27 7.29
N VAL A 126 4.05 21.61 6.93
CA VAL A 126 2.87 21.41 7.77
C VAL A 126 1.92 20.42 7.10
N TYR A 127 1.52 19.38 7.84
CA TYR A 127 0.65 18.31 7.36
C TYR A 127 -0.68 18.85 6.78
N GLU A 128 -1.30 19.78 7.49
CA GLU A 128 -2.63 20.30 7.11
C GLU A 128 -2.61 21.09 5.80
N TYR A 129 -1.53 21.83 5.56
CA TYR A 129 -1.30 22.49 4.28
C TYR A 129 -1.05 21.47 3.16
N CYS A 130 -0.36 20.35 3.44
CA CYS A 130 -0.24 19.27 2.45
C CYS A 130 -1.61 18.71 2.07
N VAL A 131 -2.47 18.41 3.05
CA VAL A 131 -3.81 17.86 2.81
C VAL A 131 -4.67 18.86 2.03
N SER A 132 -4.70 20.13 2.46
CA SER A 132 -5.44 21.21 1.79
C SER A 132 -4.98 21.40 0.34
N CYS A 133 -3.66 21.44 0.11
CA CYS A 133 -3.10 21.59 -1.24
C CYS A 133 -3.37 20.36 -2.14
N CYS A 134 -3.36 19.16 -1.57
CA CYS A 134 -3.65 17.90 -2.27
C CYS A 134 -5.11 17.82 -2.76
N LEU A 135 -6.03 18.42 -2.02
CA LEU A 135 -7.46 18.47 -2.38
C LEU A 135 -7.75 19.39 -3.57
N GLN A 136 -6.80 20.24 -3.95
CA GLN A 136 -7.00 21.17 -5.05
C GLN A 136 -7.27 20.42 -6.37
N PRO A 137 -8.29 20.82 -7.16
CA PRO A 137 -8.71 20.07 -8.35
C PRO A 137 -7.63 19.98 -9.43
N ASN A 138 -6.72 20.95 -9.49
CA ASN A 138 -5.58 20.93 -10.42
C ASN A 138 -4.55 19.81 -10.11
N LYS A 139 -4.63 19.14 -8.95
CA LYS A 139 -3.73 18.03 -8.57
C LYS A 139 -4.30 16.66 -8.91
N GLN A 140 -5.55 16.57 -9.38
CA GLN A 140 -6.21 15.30 -9.70
C GLN A 140 -5.39 14.43 -10.66
N LEU A 141 -4.88 15.02 -11.76
CA LEU A 141 -4.07 14.29 -12.74
C LEU A 141 -2.77 13.73 -12.13
N LEU A 142 -2.15 14.45 -11.20
CA LEU A 142 -0.95 14.00 -10.50
C LEU A 142 -1.28 12.82 -9.58
N LEU A 143 -2.39 12.91 -8.85
CA LEU A 143 -2.86 11.88 -7.94
C LEU A 143 -3.26 10.61 -8.69
N GLU A 144 -3.93 10.74 -9.84
CA GLU A 144 -4.31 9.61 -10.69
C GLU A 144 -3.08 8.85 -11.22
N ARG A 145 -2.06 9.57 -11.70
CA ARG A 145 -0.78 8.95 -12.09
C ARG A 145 -0.13 8.22 -10.93
N PHE A 146 -0.11 8.84 -9.75
CA PHE A 146 0.42 8.20 -8.55
C PHE A 146 -0.36 6.93 -8.20
N LEU A 147 -1.68 6.98 -8.22
CA LEU A 147 -2.55 5.82 -7.96
C LEU A 147 -2.24 4.69 -8.96
N ASN A 148 -2.24 4.97 -10.25
CA ASN A 148 -1.94 3.97 -11.29
C ASN A 148 -0.56 3.31 -11.11
N ARG A 149 0.43 4.06 -10.63
CA ARG A 149 1.76 3.51 -10.30
C ARG A 149 1.76 2.74 -8.98
N ALA A 150 1.07 3.26 -7.96
CA ALA A 150 0.95 2.66 -6.65
C ALA A 150 0.10 1.38 -6.66
N ALA A 151 -0.83 1.22 -7.60
CA ALA A 151 -1.54 -0.03 -7.91
C ALA A 151 -0.60 -1.21 -8.10
N ILE A 152 0.62 -0.96 -8.54
CA ILE A 152 1.55 -2.03 -8.89
C ILE A 152 2.40 -2.38 -7.66
N VAL A 153 2.68 -1.40 -6.78
CA VAL A 153 3.66 -1.53 -5.67
C VAL A 153 2.99 -1.63 -4.30
N PHE A 154 1.83 -0.98 -4.12
CA PHE A 154 1.13 -0.78 -2.85
C PHE A 154 -0.36 -1.10 -2.95
N GLN A 155 -0.71 -2.19 -3.66
CA GLN A 155 -2.11 -2.65 -3.82
C GLN A 155 -2.88 -2.59 -2.50
N ASN A 156 -2.32 -3.14 -1.43
CA ASN A 156 -3.03 -3.27 -0.15
C ASN A 156 -3.23 -1.96 0.63
N LEU A 157 -2.40 -0.92 0.42
CA LEU A 157 -2.48 0.31 1.21
C LEU A 157 -3.55 1.27 0.67
N PHE A 158 -3.68 1.36 -0.65
CA PHE A 158 -4.55 2.34 -1.31
C PHE A 158 -5.88 1.75 -1.79
N MET A 159 -6.05 0.42 -1.76
CA MET A 159 -7.35 -0.24 -1.98
C MET A 159 -8.39 0.10 -0.90
N ALA A 160 -7.96 0.51 0.29
CA ALA A 160 -8.84 0.88 1.40
C ALA A 160 -9.31 2.34 1.37
N VAL A 161 -8.79 3.16 0.44
CA VAL A 161 -9.10 4.58 0.34
C VAL A 161 -10.36 4.75 -0.50
N GLU A 162 -11.43 5.28 0.11
CA GLU A 162 -12.72 5.40 -0.58
C GLU A 162 -12.89 6.74 -1.30
N ASP A 163 -12.31 7.81 -0.76
CA ASP A 163 -12.57 9.19 -1.18
C ASP A 163 -11.29 10.02 -1.37
N HIS A 164 -11.37 11.11 -2.13
CA HIS A 164 -10.25 12.02 -2.41
C HIS A 164 -9.68 12.61 -1.11
N PHE A 165 -10.53 12.91 -0.13
CA PHE A 165 -10.07 13.37 1.18
C PHE A 165 -9.21 12.34 1.91
N GLU A 166 -9.64 11.08 1.94
CA GLU A 166 -8.87 9.99 2.56
C GLU A 166 -7.56 9.72 1.84
N LEU A 167 -7.56 9.85 0.50
CA LEU A 167 -6.35 9.73 -0.30
C LEU A 167 -5.33 10.77 0.12
N CYS A 168 -5.74 12.03 0.25
CA CYS A 168 -4.86 13.11 0.68
C CYS A 168 -4.39 12.92 2.13
N LEU A 169 -5.27 12.51 3.04
CA LEU A 169 -4.89 12.20 4.42
C LEU A 169 -3.83 11.09 4.50
N ALA A 170 -3.98 10.02 3.71
CA ALA A 170 -3.06 8.89 3.68
C ALA A 170 -1.73 9.27 3.01
N LYS A 171 -1.80 9.93 1.85
CA LYS A 171 -0.64 10.29 1.05
C LYS A 171 0.25 11.31 1.74
N CYS A 172 -0.33 12.33 2.37
CA CYS A 172 0.44 13.38 3.05
C CYS A 172 1.13 12.90 4.34
N ARG A 173 0.83 11.70 4.85
CA ARG A 173 1.54 11.15 6.02
C ARG A 173 2.98 10.81 5.66
N THR A 174 3.88 10.98 6.63
CA THR A 174 5.28 10.55 6.47
C THR A 174 5.34 9.04 6.25
N SER A 175 6.15 8.60 5.30
CA SER A 175 6.32 7.19 4.96
C SER A 175 7.77 6.73 5.13
N SER A 176 8.01 5.43 5.04
CA SER A 176 9.38 4.88 5.02
C SER A 176 10.22 5.41 3.85
N GLN A 177 9.60 5.89 2.77
CA GLN A 177 10.31 6.52 1.66
C GLN A 177 10.79 7.94 1.98
N SER A 178 10.15 8.61 2.95
CA SER A 178 10.50 9.96 3.40
C SER A 178 11.69 9.98 4.36
N VAL A 179 12.20 8.81 4.76
CA VAL A 179 13.36 8.66 5.66
C VAL A 179 14.57 8.04 4.94
N GLN A 180 15.73 8.27 5.52
CA GLN A 180 17.05 7.79 5.17
C GLN A 180 17.65 7.16 6.44
N HIS A 181 18.42 6.08 6.28
CA HIS A 181 19.01 5.34 7.41
C HIS A 181 17.98 5.02 8.49
N GLU A 182 16.79 4.62 8.07
CA GLU A 182 15.65 4.17 8.90
C GLU A 182 15.01 5.24 9.81
N ASN A 183 15.74 6.28 10.23
CA ASN A 183 15.29 7.23 11.26
C ASN A 183 15.52 8.72 10.93
N THR A 184 16.20 9.06 9.83
CA THR A 184 16.50 10.46 9.48
C THR A 184 15.62 10.91 8.33
N TYR A 185 14.84 11.99 8.45
CA TYR A 185 14.07 12.49 7.32
C TYR A 185 14.99 12.99 6.20
N ARG A 186 14.63 12.70 4.94
CA ARG A 186 15.37 13.19 3.75
C ARG A 186 15.38 14.71 3.68
N ASP A 187 14.24 15.31 4.03
CA ASP A 187 14.07 16.73 4.28
C ASP A 187 13.38 16.89 5.65
N PRO A 188 14.09 17.38 6.68
CA PRO A 188 13.51 17.55 8.01
C PRO A 188 12.48 18.69 8.07
N ILE A 189 12.52 19.62 7.12
CA ILE A 189 11.62 20.77 7.04
C ILE A 189 10.36 20.35 6.29
N ALA A 190 10.46 19.83 5.07
CA ALA A 190 9.33 19.48 4.22
C ALA A 190 9.08 17.97 4.15
N LYS A 191 8.54 17.41 5.25
CA LYS A 191 8.35 15.95 5.40
C LYS A 191 7.01 15.39 4.91
N TYR A 192 6.00 16.23 4.71
CA TYR A 192 4.65 15.79 4.34
C TYR A 192 4.43 16.00 2.84
N CYS A 193 4.27 14.94 2.05
CA CYS A 193 4.30 15.07 0.59
C CYS A 193 3.07 14.46 -0.09
N TYR A 194 2.50 15.19 -1.05
CA TYR A 194 1.48 14.67 -1.97
C TYR A 194 2.03 14.36 -3.37
N GLY A 195 3.28 14.75 -3.66
CA GLY A 195 3.95 14.52 -4.94
C GLY A 195 4.12 13.03 -5.30
N GLU A 196 4.43 12.78 -6.58
CA GLU A 196 4.68 11.44 -7.10
C GLU A 196 5.95 10.81 -6.49
N TYR A 197 6.99 11.63 -6.32
CA TYR A 197 8.32 11.21 -5.87
C TYR A 197 8.52 11.50 -4.37
N PRO A 198 9.35 10.71 -3.67
CA PRO A 198 9.75 11.04 -2.31
C PRO A 198 10.55 12.34 -2.25
N PRO A 199 10.64 13.00 -1.09
CA PRO A 199 11.42 14.23 -0.92
C PRO A 199 12.87 14.02 -1.35
N GLU A 200 13.45 15.05 -1.98
CA GLU A 200 14.85 15.05 -2.41
C GLU A 200 15.78 14.90 -1.20
N LEU A 201 16.89 14.20 -1.41
CA LEU A 201 17.91 14.07 -0.37
C LEU A 201 18.66 15.39 -0.28
N LEU A 202 18.45 16.14 0.80
CA LEU A 202 19.29 17.29 1.08
C LEU A 202 20.71 16.79 1.44
N PRO A 203 21.76 17.41 0.88
CA PRO A 203 23.12 17.12 1.33
C PRO A 203 23.25 17.52 2.80
N ILE A 204 23.73 16.59 3.61
CA ILE A 204 24.02 16.77 5.04
C ILE A 204 25.25 17.67 5.19
#